data_AF-A0A7K3RMY0-F1
#
_entry.id   AF-A0A7K3RMY0-F1
#
_cell.length_a   1.000
_cell.length_b   1.000
_cell.length_c   1.000
_cell.angle_alpha   90.00
_cell.angle_beta   90.00
_cell.angle_gamma   90.00
#
_symmetry.space_group_name_H-M   'P 1'
#
loop_
_entity.id
_entity.type
_entity.pdbx_description
1 polymer ?
#
loop_
_entity_poly.entity_id
_entity_poly.type
_entity_poly.pdbx_seq_one_letter_code
_entity_poly.pdbx_strand_id
1 'polypeptide(L)'
;MGVEAHATNERVTGRTWTVRLDPVGRGRADVRVSCSRPACAAQVLPSAAVGRTAAVEHLKAHLRAGPAPRPSAYCACRAEECHTHIRPAGPRERPAPWRCGGAVVLAVVTDREGRWWQVMECCSRCAAAHPTARIAATAPAPDRAAPAEAFRPATAP
;
A
#
# COMPACT_ATOMS: atom_id res chain seq x y z
N MET A 1 -10.20 -41.74 6.56
CA MET A 1 -10.39 -40.57 5.68
C MET A 1 -10.17 -39.34 6.52
N GLY A 2 -8.93 -38.84 6.57
CA GLY A 2 -8.58 -37.59 7.24
C GLY A 2 -8.78 -36.45 6.27
N VAL A 3 -9.65 -35.50 6.61
CA VAL A 3 -9.76 -34.24 5.91
C VAL A 3 -8.53 -33.40 6.27
N GLU A 4 -7.53 -33.41 5.39
CA GLU A 4 -6.46 -32.41 5.40
C GLU A 4 -7.13 -31.06 5.10
N ALA A 5 -7.46 -30.31 6.15
CA ALA A 5 -7.85 -28.93 6.02
C ALA A 5 -6.63 -28.16 5.51
N HIS A 6 -6.48 -28.11 4.18
CA HIS A 6 -5.70 -27.07 3.53
C HIS A 6 -6.20 -25.75 4.09
N ALA A 7 -5.45 -25.18 5.04
CA ALA A 7 -5.65 -23.81 5.47
C ALA A 7 -5.49 -22.97 4.20
N THR A 8 -6.62 -22.62 3.58
CA THR A 8 -6.68 -21.60 2.55
C THR A 8 -6.21 -20.34 3.25
N ASN A 9 -4.91 -20.08 3.16
CA ASN A 9 -4.31 -18.80 3.47
C ASN A 9 -4.86 -17.84 2.42
N GLU A 10 -6.10 -17.41 2.64
CA GLU A 10 -6.89 -16.59 1.76
C GLU A 10 -6.27 -15.19 1.79
N ARG A 11 -5.30 -15.00 0.91
CA ARG A 11 -4.60 -13.73 0.78
C ARG A 11 -5.57 -12.73 0.17
N VAL A 12 -5.65 -11.54 0.77
CA VAL A 12 -6.59 -10.49 0.35
C VAL A 12 -5.84 -9.41 -0.42
N THR A 13 -6.45 -8.84 -1.46
CA THR A 13 -5.87 -7.69 -2.17
C THR A 13 -5.63 -6.55 -1.18
N GLY A 14 -4.45 -5.95 -1.29
CA GLY A 14 -4.10 -4.73 -0.56
C GLY A 14 -5.12 -3.63 -0.82
N ARG A 15 -5.50 -2.91 0.24
CA ARG A 15 -6.41 -1.78 0.16
C ARG A 15 -5.76 -0.63 -0.62
N THR A 16 -6.55 0.02 -1.46
CA THR A 16 -6.17 1.25 -2.15
C THR A 16 -7.26 2.29 -2.00
N TRP A 17 -6.88 3.52 -1.70
CA TRP A 17 -7.80 4.66 -1.68
C TRP A 17 -7.06 5.96 -1.97
N THR A 18 -7.79 6.98 -2.39
CA THR A 18 -7.22 8.26 -2.84
C THR A 18 -7.86 9.44 -2.13
N VAL A 19 -7.09 10.53 -2.07
CA VAL A 19 -7.57 11.87 -1.76
C VAL A 19 -7.19 12.76 -2.93
N ARG A 20 -8.14 13.53 -3.45
CA ARG A 20 -7.96 14.42 -4.59
C ARG A 20 -8.26 15.85 -4.21
N LEU A 21 -7.55 16.77 -4.84
CA LEU A 21 -7.78 18.20 -4.80
C LEU A 21 -8.08 18.69 -6.22
N ASP A 22 -9.35 18.90 -6.51
CA ASP A 22 -9.82 19.28 -7.84
C ASP A 22 -10.31 20.74 -7.83
N PRO A 23 -9.98 21.58 -8.83
CA PRO A 23 -10.59 22.90 -8.96
C PRO A 23 -12.11 22.80 -9.10
N VAL A 24 -12.86 23.66 -8.42
CA VAL A 24 -14.35 23.64 -8.49
C VAL A 24 -14.87 24.21 -9.81
N GLY A 25 -14.11 25.11 -10.44
CA GLY A 25 -14.45 25.70 -11.73
C GLY A 25 -13.31 26.51 -12.32
N ARG A 26 -13.37 26.80 -13.63
CA ARG A 26 -12.37 27.63 -14.30
C ARG A 26 -12.36 29.04 -13.71
N GLY A 27 -11.17 29.56 -13.40
CA GLY A 27 -10.99 30.92 -12.89
C GLY A 27 -11.37 31.13 -11.42
N ARG A 28 -11.79 30.09 -10.69
CA ARG A 28 -12.07 30.16 -9.25
C ARG A 28 -10.87 29.70 -8.44
N ALA A 29 -10.64 30.37 -7.31
CA ALA A 29 -9.65 29.92 -6.32
C ALA A 29 -10.13 28.68 -5.54
N ASP A 30 -11.44 28.45 -5.51
CA ASP A 30 -12.08 27.37 -4.78
C ASP A 30 -11.65 25.99 -5.30
N VAL A 31 -11.36 25.10 -4.36
CA VAL A 31 -10.95 23.72 -4.62
C VAL A 31 -11.82 22.75 -3.84
N ARG A 32 -12.04 21.58 -4.42
CA ARG A 32 -12.77 20.47 -3.81
C ARG A 32 -11.77 19.41 -3.37
N VAL A 33 -11.78 19.10 -2.08
CA VAL A 33 -11.13 17.91 -1.54
C VAL A 33 -12.14 16.76 -1.58
N SER A 34 -11.78 15.65 -2.21
CA SER A 34 -12.58 14.42 -2.23
C SER A 34 -11.76 13.22 -1.81
N CYS A 35 -12.36 12.30 -1.06
CA CYS A 35 -11.74 11.02 -0.70
C CYS A 35 -12.55 9.88 -1.31
N SER A 36 -11.87 8.86 -1.82
CA SER A 36 -12.55 7.70 -2.42
C SER A 36 -13.16 6.74 -1.38
N ARG A 37 -12.97 6.99 -0.09
CA ARG A 37 -13.58 6.21 0.99
C ARG A 37 -15.04 6.65 1.18
N PRO A 38 -16.00 5.70 1.23
CA PRO A 38 -17.44 6.04 1.24
C PRO A 38 -17.89 6.82 2.48
N ALA A 39 -17.13 6.74 3.58
CA ALA A 39 -17.44 7.45 4.83
C ALA A 39 -17.08 8.95 4.79
N CYS A 40 -16.48 9.44 3.71
CA CYS A 40 -15.94 10.80 3.65
C CYS A 40 -16.78 11.69 2.74
N ALA A 41 -17.30 12.78 3.30
CA ALA A 41 -17.91 13.83 2.51
C ALA A 41 -16.84 14.68 1.81
N ALA A 42 -17.08 15.02 0.55
CA ALA A 42 -16.26 15.99 -0.16
C ALA A 42 -16.43 17.39 0.44
N GLN A 43 -15.36 18.17 0.47
CA GLN A 43 -15.34 19.51 1.07
C GLN A 43 -14.87 20.54 0.04
N VAL A 44 -15.50 21.70 -0.02
CA VAL A 44 -15.07 22.84 -0.84
C VAL A 44 -14.36 23.85 0.05
N LEU A 45 -13.18 24.29 -0.39
CA LEU A 45 -12.28 25.15 0.36
C LEU A 45 -11.84 26.34 -0.51
N PRO A 46 -11.55 27.50 0.10
CA PRO A 46 -11.42 28.77 -0.62
C PRO A 46 -10.11 28.94 -1.41
N SER A 47 -9.13 28.05 -1.22
CA SER A 47 -7.87 28.10 -1.96
C SER A 47 -7.17 26.75 -2.04
N ALA A 48 -6.32 26.58 -3.04
CA ALA A 48 -5.48 25.40 -3.20
C ALA A 48 -4.54 25.16 -2.00
N ALA A 49 -4.01 26.21 -1.37
CA ALA A 49 -3.15 26.06 -0.20
C ALA A 49 -3.90 25.46 1.00
N VAL A 50 -5.07 26.02 1.33
CA VAL A 50 -5.95 25.49 2.38
C VAL A 50 -6.39 24.06 2.04
N GLY A 51 -6.75 23.82 0.78
CA GLY A 51 -7.13 22.50 0.29
C GLY A 51 -6.04 21.44 0.46
N ARG A 52 -4.78 21.76 0.13
CA ARG A 52 -3.64 20.86 0.34
C ARG A 52 -3.44 20.52 1.81
N THR A 53 -3.47 21.52 2.70
CA THR A 53 -3.34 21.29 4.13
C THR A 53 -4.46 20.39 4.66
N ALA A 54 -5.71 20.68 4.27
CA ALA A 54 -6.86 19.87 4.67
C ALA A 54 -6.77 18.43 4.15
N ALA A 55 -6.34 18.22 2.90
CA ALA A 55 -6.15 16.90 2.33
C ALA A 55 -5.07 16.09 3.08
N VAL A 56 -3.95 16.71 3.45
CA VAL A 56 -2.87 16.06 4.21
C VAL A 56 -3.33 15.72 5.64
N GLU A 57 -4.03 16.61 6.32
CA GLU A 57 -4.55 16.32 7.66
C GLU A 57 -5.62 15.24 7.64
N HIS A 58 -6.50 15.25 6.62
CA HIS A 58 -7.48 14.20 6.39
C HIS A 58 -6.81 12.84 6.14
N LEU A 59 -5.76 12.81 5.32
CA LEU A 59 -4.95 11.63 5.06
C LEU A 59 -4.34 11.06 6.35
N LYS A 60 -3.71 11.92 7.17
CA LYS A 60 -3.14 11.52 8.46
C LYS A 60 -4.19 10.99 9.43
N ALA A 61 -5.39 11.55 9.44
CA ALA A 61 -6.50 11.04 10.26
C ALA A 61 -6.86 9.61 9.87
N HIS A 62 -6.96 9.32 8.56
CA HIS A 62 -7.21 7.96 8.09
C HIS A 62 -6.09 6.98 8.42
N LEU A 63 -4.84 7.39 8.28
CA LEU A 63 -3.69 6.52 8.60
C LEU A 63 -3.62 6.19 10.09
N ARG A 64 -4.01 7.13 10.96
CA ARG A 64 -4.04 6.91 12.42
C ARG A 64 -5.23 6.08 12.88
N ALA A 65 -6.42 6.29 12.31
CA ALA A 65 -7.64 5.59 12.70
C ALA A 65 -7.81 4.24 11.98
N GLY A 66 -7.15 4.05 10.84
CA GLY A 66 -7.23 2.85 10.03
C GLY A 66 -6.48 1.67 10.67
N PRO A 67 -6.89 0.42 10.36
CA PRO A 67 -6.21 -0.74 10.89
C PRO A 67 -4.83 -0.89 10.23
N ALA A 68 -3.90 -1.44 11.02
CA ALA A 68 -2.54 -1.74 10.60
C ALA A 68 -2.49 -2.53 9.29
N PRO A 69 -1.41 -2.39 8.50
CA PRO A 69 -1.21 -3.18 7.29
C PRO A 69 -1.27 -4.67 7.61
N ARG A 70 -2.02 -5.42 6.80
CA ARG A 70 -2.26 -6.85 7.01
C ARG A 70 -1.09 -7.66 6.46
N PRO A 71 -0.42 -8.51 7.26
CA PRO A 71 0.70 -9.34 6.76
C PRO A 71 0.29 -10.28 5.62
N SER A 72 -0.98 -10.70 5.58
CA SER A 72 -1.55 -11.56 4.54
C SER A 72 -1.96 -10.81 3.26
N ALA A 73 -1.88 -9.47 3.24
CA ALA A 73 -2.24 -8.71 2.05
C ALA A 73 -1.21 -8.91 0.93
N TYR A 74 -1.68 -9.09 -0.30
CA TYR A 74 -0.83 -9.04 -1.47
C TYR A 74 -0.97 -7.71 -2.20
N CYS A 75 0.11 -7.26 -2.85
CA CYS A 75 0.11 -6.02 -3.61
C CYS A 75 -0.92 -6.08 -4.75
N ALA A 76 -1.72 -5.03 -4.92
CA ALA A 76 -2.60 -4.89 -6.08
C ALA A 76 -1.82 -4.96 -7.41
N CYS A 77 -0.52 -4.62 -7.45
CA CYS A 77 0.26 -4.76 -8.68
C CYS A 77 0.28 -6.21 -9.20
N ARG A 78 0.12 -7.23 -8.33
CA ARG A 78 0.17 -8.63 -8.75
C ARG A 78 -1.11 -9.05 -9.50
N ALA A 79 -2.10 -8.17 -9.56
CA ALA A 79 -3.35 -8.39 -10.28
C ALA A 79 -3.30 -7.91 -11.73
N GLU A 80 -2.52 -6.86 -12.11
CA GLU A 80 -2.54 -6.40 -13.51
C GLU A 80 -1.18 -5.99 -14.13
N GLU A 81 -0.17 -5.48 -13.39
CA GLU A 81 0.96 -4.80 -14.06
C GLU A 81 2.34 -4.91 -13.37
N CYS A 82 2.55 -5.74 -12.32
CA CYS A 82 3.88 -5.80 -11.68
C CYS A 82 5.02 -6.18 -12.65
N HIS A 83 4.72 -6.90 -13.74
CA HIS A 83 5.71 -7.33 -14.74
C HIS A 83 6.24 -6.17 -15.60
N THR A 84 5.51 -5.05 -15.63
CA THR A 84 5.80 -3.85 -16.43
C THR A 84 6.72 -2.88 -15.69
N HIS A 85 6.91 -3.05 -14.37
CA HIS A 85 7.87 -2.25 -13.61
C HIS A 85 9.30 -2.74 -13.89
N ILE A 86 9.94 -2.09 -14.85
CA ILE A 86 11.37 -2.24 -15.10
C ILE A 86 12.12 -1.46 -14.02
N ARG A 87 13.03 -2.11 -13.28
CA ARG A 87 14.02 -1.40 -12.44
C ARG A 87 14.74 -0.38 -13.35
N PRO A 88 14.95 0.88 -12.94
CA PRO A 88 16.00 1.69 -13.55
C PRO A 88 17.32 0.98 -13.28
N ALA A 89 17.75 0.13 -14.20
CA ALA A 89 19.04 -0.50 -14.13
C ALA A 89 20.09 0.61 -14.28
N GLY A 90 21.12 0.60 -13.44
CA GLY A 90 22.33 1.37 -13.76
C GLY A 90 22.89 0.91 -15.12
N PRO A 91 23.80 1.67 -15.75
CA PRO A 91 24.25 1.44 -17.14
C PRO A 91 24.80 0.05 -17.49
N ARG A 92 24.92 -0.87 -16.53
CA ARG A 92 25.51 -2.21 -16.67
C ARG A 92 24.63 -3.37 -16.21
N GLU A 93 23.42 -3.13 -15.71
CA GLU A 93 22.52 -4.22 -15.28
C GLU A 93 21.47 -4.52 -16.35
N ARG A 94 21.28 -5.80 -16.68
CA ARG A 94 20.17 -6.23 -17.53
C ARG A 94 18.85 -6.04 -16.76
N PRO A 95 17.77 -5.49 -17.38
CA PRO A 95 16.46 -5.38 -16.75
C PRO A 95 15.99 -6.75 -16.26
N ALA A 96 15.95 -6.95 -14.93
CA ALA A 96 15.36 -8.14 -14.35
C ALA A 96 13.86 -7.89 -14.10
N PRO A 97 12.96 -8.83 -14.44
CA PRO A 97 11.54 -8.69 -14.11
C PRO A 97 11.36 -8.56 -12.60
N TRP A 98 10.65 -7.51 -12.19
CA TRP A 98 10.45 -7.19 -10.78
C TRP A 98 9.63 -8.29 -10.08
N ARG A 99 10.09 -8.73 -8.91
CA ARG A 99 9.38 -9.71 -8.07
C ARG A 99 8.89 -9.02 -6.80
N CYS A 100 7.58 -9.07 -6.54
CA CYS A 100 6.98 -8.70 -5.26
C CYS A 100 7.76 -9.37 -4.11
N GLY A 101 8.09 -8.61 -3.07
CA GLY A 101 8.82 -9.13 -1.91
C GLY A 101 9.07 -8.08 -0.83
N GLY A 102 9.41 -8.55 0.36
CA GLY A 102 9.56 -7.72 1.56
C GLY A 102 8.26 -7.55 2.34
N ALA A 103 8.33 -6.86 3.48
CA ALA A 103 7.18 -6.63 4.37
C ALA A 103 6.06 -5.88 3.65
N VAL A 104 4.81 -6.16 4.02
CA VAL A 104 3.65 -5.37 3.61
C VAL A 104 3.69 -4.02 4.33
N VAL A 105 3.40 -2.94 3.62
CA VAL A 105 3.42 -1.56 4.11
C VAL A 105 2.14 -0.83 3.68
N LEU A 106 1.78 0.21 4.41
CA LEU A 106 0.91 1.28 3.91
C LEU A 106 1.82 2.37 3.34
N ALA A 107 1.82 2.51 2.02
CA ALA A 107 2.57 3.54 1.30
C ALA A 107 1.63 4.66 0.84
N VAL A 108 2.07 5.90 0.97
CA VAL A 108 1.41 7.08 0.42
C VAL A 108 2.21 7.53 -0.79
N VAL A 109 1.60 7.51 -1.98
CA VAL A 109 2.14 8.09 -3.21
C VAL A 109 1.50 9.46 -3.41
N THR A 110 2.32 10.46 -3.69
CA THR A 110 1.85 11.82 -3.99
C THR A 110 2.15 12.17 -5.43
N ASP A 111 1.28 12.94 -6.07
CA ASP A 111 1.67 13.60 -7.31
C ASP A 111 2.70 14.72 -7.04
N ARG A 112 3.33 15.22 -8.11
CA ARG A 112 4.33 16.30 -7.97
C ARG A 112 3.69 17.66 -7.71
N GLU A 113 2.44 17.84 -8.11
CA GLU A 113 1.72 19.11 -7.98
C GLU A 113 1.00 19.25 -6.63
N GLY A 114 0.98 18.18 -5.82
CA GLY A 114 0.27 18.14 -4.55
C GLY A 114 -1.25 18.26 -4.73
N ARG A 115 -1.80 17.67 -5.80
CA ARG A 115 -3.25 17.63 -6.08
C ARG A 115 -3.83 16.23 -5.86
N TRP A 116 -3.00 15.23 -5.66
CA TRP A 116 -3.43 13.85 -5.55
C TRP A 116 -2.55 13.04 -4.60
N TRP A 117 -3.21 12.26 -3.77
CA TRP A 117 -2.58 11.32 -2.85
C TRP A 117 -3.26 9.96 -2.99
N GLN A 118 -2.47 8.91 -3.05
CA GLN A 118 -2.95 7.53 -3.04
C GLN A 118 -2.29 6.77 -1.92
N VAL A 119 -3.11 6.12 -1.10
CA VAL A 119 -2.63 5.14 -0.13
C VAL A 119 -2.80 3.76 -0.72
N MET A 120 -1.73 2.97 -0.65
CA MET A 120 -1.70 1.59 -1.09
C MET A 120 -1.15 0.70 0.01
N GLU A 121 -1.85 -0.40 0.28
CA GLU A 121 -1.33 -1.52 1.04
C GLU A 121 -0.58 -2.45 0.07
N CYS A 122 0.75 -2.41 0.08
CA CYS A 122 1.59 -3.15 -0.86
C CYS A 122 2.91 -3.57 -0.20
N CYS A 123 3.77 -4.34 -0.88
CA CYS A 123 5.07 -4.72 -0.33
C CYS A 123 6.05 -3.55 -0.42
N SER A 124 7.01 -3.50 0.51
CA SER A 124 8.06 -2.48 0.57
C SER A 124 8.82 -2.30 -0.76
N ARG A 125 9.00 -3.38 -1.53
CA ARG A 125 9.54 -3.29 -2.90
C ARG A 125 8.63 -2.50 -3.84
N CYS A 126 7.34 -2.83 -3.90
CA CYS A 126 6.40 -2.07 -4.72
C CYS A 126 6.30 -0.61 -4.29
N ALA A 127 6.34 -0.32 -2.99
CA ALA A 127 6.43 1.04 -2.50
C ALA A 127 7.68 1.76 -3.05
N ALA A 128 8.85 1.12 -3.02
CA ALA A 128 10.10 1.69 -3.52
C ALA A 128 10.13 1.93 -5.04
N ALA A 129 9.26 1.28 -5.81
CA ALA A 129 9.13 1.51 -7.24
C ALA A 129 8.44 2.85 -7.57
N HIS A 130 7.72 3.44 -6.61
CA HIS A 130 7.10 4.76 -6.77
C HIS A 130 8.03 5.86 -6.24
N PRO A 131 8.53 6.77 -7.10
CA PRO A 131 9.52 7.78 -6.69
C PRO A 131 9.04 8.73 -5.59
N THR A 132 7.73 8.94 -5.48
CA THR A 132 7.12 9.83 -4.49
C THR A 132 6.51 9.09 -3.30
N ALA A 133 6.68 7.77 -3.22
CA ALA A 133 6.14 6.99 -2.11
C ALA A 133 6.81 7.32 -0.78
N ARG A 134 5.99 7.44 0.25
CA ARG A 134 6.40 7.49 1.66
C ARG A 134 5.73 6.37 2.42
N ILE A 135 6.49 5.61 3.21
CA ILE A 135 5.95 4.53 4.04
C ILE A 135 5.35 5.16 5.30
N ALA A 136 4.05 4.94 5.52
CA ALA A 136 3.33 5.41 6.70
C ALA A 136 3.27 4.36 7.81
N ALA A 137 3.19 3.08 7.45
CA ALA A 137 3.20 1.96 8.40
C ALA A 137 3.76 0.70 7.74
N THR A 138 4.34 -0.20 8.53
CA THR A 138 4.83 -1.51 8.09
C THR A 138 4.15 -2.59 8.91
N ALA A 139 3.71 -3.67 8.25
CA ALA A 139 3.09 -4.81 8.90
C ALA A 139 4.12 -5.49 9.81
N PRO A 140 3.71 -5.98 10.98
CA PRO A 140 4.57 -6.85 11.77
C PRO A 140 5.00 -8.05 10.91
N ALA A 141 6.26 -8.48 11.08
CA ALA A 141 6.75 -9.66 10.38
C ALA A 141 5.82 -10.86 10.72
N PRO A 142 5.48 -11.72 9.74
CA PRO A 142 4.78 -12.94 10.06
C PRO A 142 5.62 -13.71 11.07
N ASP A 143 5.00 -14.12 12.17
CA ASP A 143 5.65 -14.91 13.20
C ASP A 143 6.25 -16.13 12.52
N ARG A 144 7.58 -16.25 12.56
CA ARG A 144 8.26 -17.37 11.94
C ARG A 144 7.95 -18.55 12.85
N ALA A 145 6.96 -19.36 12.48
CA ALA A 145 6.72 -20.63 13.15
C ALA A 145 8.08 -21.30 13.36
N ALA A 146 8.43 -21.52 14.63
CA ALA A 146 9.69 -22.13 15.02
C ALA A 146 9.85 -23.42 14.18
N PRO A 147 11.06 -23.71 13.67
CA PRO A 147 11.28 -24.99 13.00
C PRO A 147 10.85 -26.08 13.99
N ALA A 148 9.83 -26.86 13.61
CA ALA A 148 9.40 -28.01 14.37
C ALA A 148 10.66 -28.83 14.65
N GLU A 149 11.03 -28.92 15.93
CA GLU A 149 12.13 -29.79 16.36
C GLU A 149 11.88 -31.15 15.74
N ALA A 150 12.81 -31.55 14.88
CA ALA A 150 12.77 -32.85 14.22
C ALA A 150 12.66 -33.90 15.32
N PHE A 151 11.48 -34.51 15.40
CA PHE A 151 11.25 -35.70 16.21
C PHE A 151 12.25 -36.76 15.74
N ARG A 152 13.34 -36.93 16.50
CA ARG A 152 14.26 -38.05 16.33
C ARG A 152 13.57 -39.25 16.98
N PRO A 153 13.15 -40.28 16.22
CA PRO A 153 12.67 -41.49 16.85
C PRO A 153 13.83 -42.11 17.64
N ALA A 154 13.61 -42.32 18.94
CA ALA A 154 14.52 -43.07 19.78
C ALA A 154 14.56 -44.52 19.27
N THR A 155 15.72 -44.96 18.79
CA THR A 155 16.01 -46.37 18.57
C THR A 155 16.18 -47.02 19.94
N ALA A 156 15.33 -47.98 20.28
CA ALA A 156 15.50 -48.84 21.46
C ALA A 156 16.05 -50.21 21.02
N PRO A 157 16.85 -50.89 21.87
CA PRO A 157 17.65 -52.07 21.53
C PRO A 157 16.83 -53.35 21.32
#